data_AF-A0A0F6H4D6-F1
#
_entry.id   AF-A0A0F6H4D6-F1
#
_cell.length_a   1.000
_cell.length_b   1.000
_cell.length_c   1.000
_cell.angle_alpha   90.00
_cell.angle_beta   90.00
_cell.angle_gamma   90.00
#
_symmetry.space_group_name_H-M   'P 1'
#
loop_
_entity.id
_entity.type
_entity.pdbx_description
1 polymer ?
#
loop_
_entity_poly.entity_id
_entity_poly.type
_entity_poly.pdbx_seq_one_letter_code
_entity_poly.pdbx_strand_id
1 'polypeptide(L)'
;MINALPDLKALVGVKPSDIDMNDSVKLTTDKTEFEEFLESVADNALKLIQGWGYSVPSAPYPREIRRAEVLLVKAEVIEEFGLLDVVDPEDFQVGGQNGERRKMRKLTPEERGDKAAQFRNRAYFTLFGRYPEPDTGFA
;
A
#
# COMPACT_ATOMS: atom_id res chain seq x y z
N MET A 1 6.43 4.72 11.28
CA MET A 1 6.66 4.92 9.82
C MET A 1 8.14 4.90 9.41
N ILE A 2 8.47 4.25 8.30
CA ILE A 2 9.81 3.98 7.74
C ILE A 2 10.18 4.99 6.65
N ASN A 3 9.27 5.26 5.70
CA ASN A 3 9.40 6.31 4.70
C ASN A 3 9.04 7.67 5.32
N ALA A 4 9.62 8.76 4.83
CA ALA A 4 9.11 10.08 5.20
C ALA A 4 7.70 10.27 4.62
N LEU A 5 6.83 10.99 5.34
CA LEU A 5 5.45 11.21 4.94
C LEU A 5 5.30 11.74 3.48
N PRO A 6 6.10 12.73 3.02
CA PRO A 6 6.00 13.20 1.64
C PRO A 6 6.37 12.13 0.61
N ASP A 7 7.34 11.27 0.92
CA ASP A 7 7.75 10.17 0.03
C ASP A 7 6.68 9.09 -0.03
N LEU A 8 6.13 8.70 1.12
CA LEU A 8 5.08 7.68 1.20
C LEU A 8 3.86 8.12 0.38
N LYS A 9 3.46 9.39 0.54
CA LYS A 9 2.38 10.02 -0.22
C LYS A 9 2.59 9.93 -1.73
N ALA A 10 3.81 10.19 -2.21
CA ALA A 10 4.15 10.08 -3.63
C ALA A 10 4.19 8.62 -4.12
N LEU A 11 4.66 7.69 -3.29
CA LEU A 11 4.89 6.29 -3.66
C LEU A 11 3.63 5.41 -3.62
N VAL A 12 2.67 5.73 -2.75
CA VAL A 12 1.39 5.02 -2.68
C VAL A 12 0.57 5.28 -3.95
N GLY A 13 0.70 6.46 -4.56
CA GLY A 13 0.08 6.76 -5.86
C GLY A 13 -1.44 6.85 -5.80
N VAL A 14 -2.00 7.14 -4.63
CA VAL A 14 -3.45 7.33 -4.40
C VAL A 14 -3.73 8.82 -4.33
N LYS A 15 -4.75 9.28 -5.05
CA LYS A 15 -5.24 10.64 -4.86
C LYS A 15 -6.15 10.67 -3.64
N PRO A 16 -5.95 11.60 -2.71
CA PRO A 16 -6.80 11.75 -1.52
C PRO A 16 -8.29 11.81 -1.84
N SER A 17 -8.65 12.51 -2.91
CA SER A 17 -10.03 12.66 -3.38
C SER A 17 -10.68 11.35 -3.83
N ASP A 18 -9.89 10.34 -4.22
CA ASP A 18 -10.42 9.04 -4.66
C ASP A 18 -10.90 8.20 -3.47
N ILE A 19 -10.47 8.55 -2.25
CA ILE A 19 -10.88 7.93 -0.98
C ILE A 19 -11.64 8.90 -0.07
N ASP A 20 -12.22 9.95 -0.66
CA ASP A 20 -13.01 10.98 0.03
C ASP A 20 -12.26 11.73 1.16
N MET A 21 -10.92 11.85 1.07
CA MET A 21 -10.09 12.55 2.07
C MET A 21 -9.57 13.91 1.60
N ASN A 22 -9.44 14.84 2.54
CA ASN A 22 -8.83 16.14 2.32
C ASN A 22 -7.30 16.11 2.46
N ASP A 23 -6.62 16.80 1.55
CA ASP A 23 -5.16 16.91 1.54
C ASP A 23 -4.64 18.34 1.29
N SER A 24 -5.52 19.32 1.47
CA SER A 24 -5.22 20.74 1.29
C SER A 24 -5.33 21.56 2.58
N VAL A 25 -6.06 21.05 3.57
CA VAL A 25 -6.30 21.72 4.85
C VAL A 25 -5.62 20.95 5.97
N LYS A 26 -4.83 21.67 6.77
CA LYS A 26 -4.20 21.13 7.97
C LYS A 26 -5.22 21.04 9.10
N LEU A 27 -5.21 19.91 9.79
CA LEU A 27 -5.93 19.66 11.03
C LEU A 27 -5.19 20.29 12.21
N THR A 28 -5.75 20.12 13.41
CA THR A 28 -5.15 20.59 14.67
C THR A 28 -3.81 19.93 15.00
N THR A 29 -3.49 18.83 14.34
CA THR A 29 -2.25 18.05 14.43
C THR A 29 -1.15 18.51 13.46
N ASP A 30 -1.39 19.57 12.68
CA ASP A 30 -0.51 20.05 11.61
C ASP A 30 -0.29 19.04 10.45
N LYS A 31 -1.20 18.06 10.34
CA LYS A 31 -1.30 17.10 9.23
C LYS A 31 -2.62 17.27 8.49
N THR A 32 -2.67 16.92 7.21
CA THR A 32 -3.95 16.77 6.50
C THR A 32 -4.65 15.47 6.93
N GLU A 33 -5.93 15.33 6.61
CA GLU A 33 -6.66 14.07 6.86
C GLU A 33 -6.00 12.89 6.16
N PHE A 34 -5.57 13.07 4.91
CA PHE A 34 -4.83 12.04 4.18
C PHE A 34 -3.47 11.70 4.82
N GLU A 35 -2.77 12.70 5.34
CA GLU A 35 -1.50 12.53 6.03
C GLU A 35 -1.64 11.74 7.34
N GLU A 36 -2.65 12.02 8.16
CA GLU A 36 -2.95 11.23 9.37
C GLU A 36 -3.32 9.78 9.03
N PHE A 37 -4.13 9.60 7.98
CA PHE A 37 -4.47 8.27 7.48
C PHE A 37 -3.22 7.49 7.06
N LEU A 38 -2.35 8.07 6.23
CA LEU A 38 -1.13 7.41 5.78
C LEU A 38 -0.20 7.04 6.95
N GLU A 39 -0.10 7.89 7.96
CA GLU A 39 0.72 7.61 9.15
C GLU A 39 0.14 6.43 9.96
N SER A 40 -1.18 6.41 10.17
CA SER A 40 -1.88 5.32 10.85
C SER A 40 -1.67 3.98 10.13
N VAL A 41 -1.85 3.97 8.80
CA VAL A 41 -1.66 2.76 8.00
C VAL A 41 -0.19 2.32 7.95
N ALA A 42 0.75 3.27 7.89
CA ALA A 42 2.18 2.96 7.94
C ALA A 42 2.59 2.35 9.28
N ASP A 43 1.99 2.79 10.39
CA ASP A 43 2.22 2.18 11.69
C ASP A 43 1.62 0.77 11.79
N ASN A 44 0.49 0.51 11.15
CA ASN A 44 -0.06 -0.85 11.00
C ASN A 44 0.86 -1.74 10.15
N ALA A 45 1.40 -1.20 9.05
CA ALA A 45 2.38 -1.90 8.22
C ALA A 45 3.64 -2.27 9.02
N LEU A 46 4.17 -1.36 9.83
CA LEU A 46 5.31 -1.64 10.70
C LEU A 46 5.01 -2.75 11.72
N LYS A 47 3.85 -2.69 12.38
CA LYS A 47 3.42 -3.74 13.33
C LYS A 47 3.28 -5.09 12.64
N LEU A 48 2.76 -5.12 11.41
CA LEU A 48 2.63 -6.35 10.63
C LEU A 48 4.00 -6.94 10.26
N ILE A 49 4.93 -6.12 9.79
CA ILE A 49 6.32 -6.51 9.49
C ILE A 49 6.99 -7.11 10.73
N GLN A 50 6.82 -6.47 11.90
CA GLN A 50 7.34 -6.98 13.17
C GLN A 50 6.65 -8.29 13.58
N GLY A 51 5.34 -8.40 13.37
CA GLY A 51 4.55 -9.61 13.61
C GLY A 51 4.98 -10.80 12.74
N TRP A 52 5.51 -10.55 11.54
CA TRP A 52 6.16 -11.56 10.70
C TRP A 52 7.52 -12.04 11.22
N GLY A 53 8.02 -11.45 12.32
CA GLY A 53 9.35 -11.74 12.86
C GLY A 53 10.49 -11.08 12.07
N TYR A 54 10.20 -10.11 11.20
CA TYR A 54 11.25 -9.37 10.50
C TYR A 54 11.99 -8.45 11.47
N SER A 55 13.31 -8.60 11.54
CA SER A 55 14.16 -7.73 12.37
C SER A 55 14.36 -6.39 11.67
N VAL A 56 13.57 -5.39 12.06
CA VAL A 56 13.64 -4.03 11.51
C VAL A 56 14.98 -3.38 11.91
N PRO A 57 15.87 -3.08 10.95
CA PRO A 57 17.15 -2.42 11.24
C PRO A 57 16.94 -0.96 11.63
N SER A 58 17.91 -0.35 12.29
CA SER A 58 17.90 1.10 12.56
C SER A 58 18.08 1.91 11.29
N ALA A 59 17.65 3.18 11.32
CA ALA A 59 17.89 4.11 10.23
C ALA A 59 19.40 4.27 9.93
N PRO A 60 19.81 4.41 8.65
CA PRO A 60 18.96 4.49 7.46
C PRO A 60 18.36 3.13 7.07
N TYR A 61 17.05 3.10 6.83
CA TYR A 61 16.36 1.86 6.51
C TYR A 61 16.81 1.31 5.13
N PRO A 62 16.88 -0.02 4.94
CA PRO A 62 17.11 -0.62 3.62
C PRO A 62 15.99 -0.32 2.63
N ARG A 63 16.26 -0.55 1.34
CA ARG A 63 15.27 -0.31 0.27
C ARG A 63 14.10 -1.28 0.39
N GLU A 64 14.38 -2.51 0.80
CA GLU A 64 13.45 -3.63 0.91
C GLU A 64 12.35 -3.30 1.90
N ILE A 65 12.72 -2.79 3.09
CA ILE A 65 11.75 -2.45 4.12
C ILE A 65 10.95 -1.18 3.78
N ARG A 66 11.57 -0.18 3.13
CA ARG A 66 10.85 0.96 2.58
C ARG A 66 9.82 0.53 1.52
N ARG A 67 10.19 -0.40 0.64
CA ARG A 67 9.28 -0.94 -0.39
C ARG A 67 8.16 -1.77 0.24
N ALA A 68 8.47 -2.58 1.26
CA ALA A 68 7.49 -3.37 1.98
C ALA A 68 6.42 -2.48 2.65
N GLU A 69 6.82 -1.37 3.29
CA GLU A 69 5.87 -0.41 3.85
C GLU A 69 4.92 0.15 2.78
N VAL A 70 5.44 0.59 1.63
CA VAL A 70 4.60 1.10 0.54
C VAL A 70 3.61 0.04 0.07
N LEU A 71 4.06 -1.20 -0.15
CA LEU A 71 3.19 -2.30 -0.59
C LEU A 71 2.07 -2.59 0.44
N LEU A 72 2.39 -2.56 1.73
CA LEU A 72 1.40 -2.79 2.79
C LEU A 72 0.40 -1.64 2.91
N VAL A 73 0.84 -0.39 2.76
CA VAL A 73 -0.08 0.76 2.73
C VAL A 73 -1.01 0.67 1.51
N LYS A 74 -0.50 0.26 0.35
CA LYS A 74 -1.33 -0.01 -0.83
C LYS A 74 -2.36 -1.11 -0.59
N ALA A 75 -1.99 -2.17 0.15
CA ALA A 75 -2.90 -3.25 0.49
C ALA A 75 -4.09 -2.75 1.32
N GLU A 76 -3.82 -1.95 2.36
CA GLU A 76 -4.85 -1.39 3.23
C GLU A 76 -5.81 -0.48 2.44
N VAL A 77 -5.25 0.41 1.59
CA VAL A 77 -6.07 1.33 0.79
C VAL A 77 -7.01 0.55 -0.15
N ILE A 78 -6.54 -0.53 -0.76
CA ILE A 78 -7.37 -1.35 -1.66
C ILE A 78 -8.44 -2.09 -0.88
N GLU A 79 -8.10 -2.65 0.27
CA GLU A 79 -9.05 -3.38 1.10
C GLU A 79 -10.19 -2.47 1.59
N GLU A 80 -9.84 -1.29 2.10
CA GLU A 80 -10.79 -0.34 2.65
C GLU A 80 -11.60 0.39 1.57
N PHE A 81 -10.94 0.91 0.53
CA PHE A 81 -11.58 1.82 -0.44
C PHE A 81 -11.86 1.18 -1.82
N GLY A 82 -11.29 0.01 -2.10
CA GLY A 82 -11.57 -0.73 -3.34
C GLY A 82 -11.04 -0.07 -4.62
N LEU A 83 -9.94 0.69 -4.51
CA LEU A 83 -9.34 1.40 -5.63
C LEU A 83 -8.71 0.44 -6.64
N LEU A 84 -9.07 0.62 -7.92
CA LEU A 84 -8.58 -0.19 -9.04
C LEU A 84 -7.13 0.14 -9.42
N ASP A 85 -6.70 1.39 -9.23
CA ASP A 85 -5.52 1.99 -9.85
C ASP A 85 -4.49 2.49 -8.83
N VAL A 86 -4.16 1.69 -7.82
CA VAL A 86 -2.98 1.94 -6.99
C VAL A 86 -1.73 1.53 -7.77
N VAL A 87 -1.51 2.23 -8.89
CA VAL A 87 -0.56 1.95 -10.00
C VAL A 87 0.52 0.96 -9.59
N ASP A 88 0.38 -0.30 -10.03
CA ASP A 88 1.48 -1.26 -9.97
C ASP A 88 2.51 -0.82 -11.03
N PRO A 89 3.78 -0.58 -10.67
CA PRO A 89 4.82 -0.32 -11.66
C PRO A 89 4.97 -1.46 -12.70
N GLU A 90 4.50 -2.66 -12.40
CA GLU A 90 4.52 -3.81 -13.32
C GLU A 90 3.38 -3.79 -14.36
N ASP A 91 2.37 -2.91 -14.22
CA ASP A 91 1.26 -2.77 -15.17
C ASP A 91 1.58 -1.86 -16.37
N PHE A 92 2.85 -1.46 -16.54
CA PHE A 92 3.34 -0.83 -17.77
C PHE A 92 3.44 -1.86 -18.91
N GLN A 93 2.29 -2.32 -19.42
CA GLN A 93 2.23 -2.93 -20.74
C GLN A 93 1.72 -1.89 -21.74
N VAL A 94 2.67 -1.21 -22.38
CA VAL A 94 2.43 -0.34 -23.53
C VAL A 94 2.12 -1.24 -24.73
N GLY A 95 0.85 -1.29 -25.16
CA GLY A 95 0.52 -1.94 -26.43
C GLY A 95 -0.94 -2.33 -26.63
N GLY A 96 -1.62 -1.63 -27.55
CA GLY A 96 -2.83 -2.14 -28.18
C GLY A 96 -3.78 -1.04 -28.64
N GLN A 97 -4.00 -0.93 -29.95
CA GLN A 97 -4.81 0.06 -30.67
C GLN A 97 -6.31 0.15 -30.31
N ASN A 98 -6.77 -0.54 -29.27
CA ASN A 98 -8.17 -0.51 -28.85
C ASN A 98 -8.23 0.15 -27.49
N GLY A 99 -8.61 1.44 -27.49
CA GLY A 99 -8.88 2.22 -26.29
C GLY A 99 -10.09 1.66 -25.54
N GLU A 100 -9.89 0.53 -24.84
CA GLU A 100 -10.79 0.09 -23.79
C GLU A 100 -10.70 1.14 -22.68
N ARG A 101 -11.66 2.06 -22.69
CA ARG A 101 -12.00 2.83 -21.49
C ARG A 101 -12.35 1.80 -20.42
N ARG A 102 -11.40 1.46 -19.55
CA ARG A 102 -11.67 0.73 -18.31
C ARG A 102 -12.68 1.60 -17.55
N LYS A 103 -13.96 1.24 -17.65
CA LYS A 103 -14.98 1.77 -16.72
C LYS A 103 -14.47 1.36 -15.35
N MET A 104 -14.10 2.32 -14.52
CA MET A 104 -13.72 2.08 -13.13
C MET A 104 -14.87 1.36 -12.44
N ARG A 105 -14.79 0.03 -12.36
CA ARG A 105 -15.73 -0.82 -11.62
C ARG A 105 -15.17 -0.97 -10.21
N LYS A 106 -15.94 -0.56 -9.19
CA LYS A 106 -15.55 -0.84 -7.80
C LYS A 106 -15.33 -2.34 -7.64
N LEU A 107 -14.20 -2.72 -7.04
CA LEU A 107 -13.89 -4.11 -6.72
C LEU A 107 -14.92 -4.65 -5.71
N THR A 108 -15.32 -5.91 -5.88
CA THR A 108 -16.08 -6.62 -4.85
C THR A 108 -15.21 -6.82 -3.59
N PRO A 109 -15.80 -7.07 -2.40
CA PRO A 109 -15.01 -7.32 -1.20
C PRO A 109 -13.98 -8.46 -1.37
N GLU A 110 -14.35 -9.52 -2.08
CA GLU A 110 -13.46 -10.65 -2.39
C GLU A 110 -12.29 -10.21 -3.29
N GLU A 111 -12.59 -9.48 -4.38
CA GLU A 111 -11.55 -8.96 -5.28
C GLU A 111 -10.59 -7.98 -4.58
N ARG A 112 -11.07 -7.25 -3.57
CA ARG A 112 -10.23 -6.38 -2.73
C ARG A 112 -9.32 -7.19 -1.83
N GLY A 113 -9.85 -8.21 -1.16
CA GLY A 113 -9.08 -9.12 -0.31
C GLY A 113 -7.97 -9.79 -1.11
N ASP A 114 -8.29 -10.34 -2.28
CA ASP A 114 -7.31 -10.98 -3.17
C ASP A 114 -6.18 -10.02 -3.59
N LYS A 115 -6.53 -8.79 -3.98
CA LYS A 115 -5.52 -7.77 -4.34
C LYS A 115 -4.68 -7.34 -3.14
N ALA A 116 -5.30 -7.10 -1.98
CA ALA A 116 -4.59 -6.76 -0.76
C ALA A 116 -3.63 -7.88 -0.34
N ALA A 117 -4.06 -9.14 -0.44
CA ALA A 117 -3.23 -10.32 -0.20
C ALA A 117 -2.05 -10.40 -1.17
N GLN A 118 -2.22 -10.07 -2.46
CA GLN A 118 -1.10 -10.00 -3.41
C GLN A 118 -0.05 -8.97 -2.99
N PHE A 119 -0.47 -7.77 -2.55
CA PHE A 119 0.45 -6.75 -2.04
C PHE A 119 1.16 -7.21 -0.75
N ARG A 120 0.43 -7.83 0.20
CA ARG A 120 1.00 -8.41 1.43
C ARG A 120 2.03 -9.49 1.11
N ASN A 121 1.72 -10.40 0.19
CA ASN A 121 2.62 -11.46 -0.25
C ASN A 121 3.86 -10.91 -0.95
N ARG A 122 3.73 -9.87 -1.78
CA ARG A 122 4.88 -9.20 -2.42
C ARG A 122 5.74 -8.47 -1.40
N ALA A 123 5.14 -7.86 -0.37
CA ALA A 123 5.86 -7.25 0.75
C ALA A 123 6.64 -8.31 1.54
N TYR A 124 6.00 -9.42 1.88
CA TYR A 124 6.64 -10.55 2.56
C TYR A 124 7.81 -11.10 1.73
N PHE A 125 7.59 -11.37 0.45
CA PHE A 125 8.65 -11.83 -0.45
C PHE A 125 9.80 -10.84 -0.55
N THR A 126 9.51 -9.53 -0.58
CA THR A 126 10.54 -8.47 -0.61
C THR A 126 11.44 -8.52 0.63
N LEU A 127 10.89 -8.90 1.78
CA LEU A 127 11.61 -8.96 3.05
C LEU A 127 12.35 -10.30 3.27
N PHE A 128 11.74 -11.41 2.88
CA PHE A 128 12.20 -12.76 3.22
C PHE A 128 12.73 -13.57 2.03
N GLY A 129 12.55 -13.10 0.79
CA GLY A 129 12.94 -13.82 -0.42
C GLY A 129 12.13 -15.10 -0.71
N ARG A 130 11.03 -15.31 0.01
CA ARG A 130 10.12 -16.45 -0.10
C ARG A 130 8.69 -16.02 0.17
N TYR A 131 7.71 -16.78 -0.30
CA TYR A 131 6.31 -16.57 0.06
C TYR A 131 6.03 -17.13 1.46
N PRO A 132 5.02 -16.60 2.17
CA PRO A 132 4.60 -17.17 3.44
C PRO A 132 4.10 -18.60 3.26
N GLU A 133 4.29 -19.44 4.27
CA GLU A 133 3.79 -20.82 4.24
C GLU A 133 2.25 -20.80 4.28
N PRO A 134 1.54 -21.68 3.55
CA PRO A 134 0.08 -21.66 3.43
C PRO A 134 -0.65 -21.62 4.79
N ASP A 135 -0.06 -22.23 5.82
CA ASP A 135 -0.63 -22.32 7.17
C ASP A 135 -0.27 -21.13 8.08
N THR A 136 0.56 -20.18 7.61
CA THR A 136 0.95 -18.98 8.37
C THR A 136 0.01 -17.79 8.20
N GLY A 137 -1.06 -17.94 7.39
CA GLY A 137 -2.25 -17.09 7.48
C GLY A 137 -2.06 -15.62 7.11
N PHE A 138 -1.53 -15.33 5.94
CA PHE A 138 -1.70 -14.01 5.29
C PHE A 138 -2.58 -14.14 4.05
N ALA A 139 -3.79 -14.64 4.27
CA ALA A 139 -4.91 -14.55 3.33
C ALA A 139 -5.91 -13.53 3.90
#